data_AF-A0A399HSM7-F1
#
_entry.id   AF-A0A399HSM7-F1
#
_cell.length_a   1.000
_cell.length_b   1.000
_cell.length_c   1.000
_cell.angle_alpha   90.00
_cell.angle_beta   90.00
_cell.angle_gamma   90.00
#
_symmetry.space_group_name_H-M   'P 1'
#
loop_
_entity.id
_entity.type
_entity.pdbx_description
1 polymer ?
#
loop_
_entity_poly.entity_id
_entity_poly.type
_entity_poly.pdbx_seq_one_letter_code
_entity_poly.pdbx_strand_id
1 'polypeptide(L)'
;MLDSPEWLAVTAKAAKVDPYVALNDICIHIPRLLERTDKIARPGCPQEEIDTLIEDSQRVANRAFEWLSTFERNGPRYDMVDIASMEGFLDICADRVFDPIFYFHYFGAGICYLIYNMSMLIMQGNTFKLLRQHRQLDIKQLYMWDRQLSSYADSICRSVPYNCRPVTGYTAKFGSLTPLMVARKYYEMKGAQTEAAWCGKVYMGARVPELYQAPIALEPFEEVKKTVQGNPRFI
;
A
#
# COMPACT_ATOMS: atom_id res chain seq x y z
N MET A 1 -7.05 -9.52 -20.87
CA MET A 1 -6.30 -8.99 -19.70
C MET A 1 -7.05 -7.75 -19.24
N LEU A 2 -7.22 -7.52 -17.93
CA LEU A 2 -8.15 -6.47 -17.46
C LEU A 2 -7.66 -5.04 -17.72
N ASP A 3 -6.39 -4.89 -18.10
CA ASP A 3 -5.76 -3.63 -18.50
C ASP A 3 -5.82 -3.36 -20.01
N SER A 4 -6.56 -4.18 -20.78
CA SER A 4 -6.65 -4.01 -22.23
C SER A 4 -7.57 -2.85 -22.61
N PRO A 5 -7.37 -2.22 -23.79
CA PRO A 5 -8.21 -1.10 -24.23
C PRO A 5 -9.70 -1.43 -24.25
N GLU A 6 -10.07 -2.66 -24.57
CA GLU A 6 -11.46 -3.12 -24.59
C GLU A 6 -12.07 -3.12 -23.19
N TRP A 7 -11.31 -3.51 -22.17
CA TRP A 7 -11.76 -3.48 -20.78
C TRP A 7 -11.87 -2.06 -20.24
N LEU A 8 -10.87 -1.22 -20.51
CA LEU A 8 -10.89 0.19 -20.11
C LEU A 8 -11.99 0.99 -20.82
N ALA A 9 -12.40 0.58 -22.03
CA ALA A 9 -13.53 1.19 -22.72
C ALA A 9 -14.87 0.99 -21.98
N VAL A 10 -15.02 -0.10 -21.22
CA VAL A 10 -16.23 -0.38 -20.43
C VAL A 10 -16.39 0.64 -19.30
N THR A 11 -15.30 1.02 -18.64
CA THR A 11 -15.29 1.94 -17.49
C THR A 11 -15.14 3.41 -17.89
N ALA A 12 -14.77 3.69 -19.14
CA ALA A 12 -14.43 5.03 -19.63
C ALA A 12 -15.47 6.13 -19.36
N LYS A 13 -16.77 5.81 -19.38
CA LYS A 13 -17.82 6.79 -19.05
C LYS A 13 -17.90 7.05 -17.54
N ALA A 14 -17.80 6.00 -16.73
CA ALA A 14 -17.88 6.08 -15.28
C ALA A 14 -16.63 6.75 -14.68
N ALA A 15 -15.44 6.45 -15.19
CA ALA A 15 -14.17 7.03 -14.76
C ALA A 15 -14.12 8.56 -14.89
N LYS A 16 -14.95 9.18 -15.74
CA LYS A 16 -15.01 10.64 -15.88
C LYS A 16 -15.65 11.34 -14.68
N VAL A 17 -16.51 10.64 -13.94
CA VAL A 17 -17.33 11.21 -12.87
C VAL A 17 -17.08 10.55 -11.52
N ASP A 18 -16.64 9.29 -11.52
CA ASP A 18 -16.37 8.52 -10.33
C ASP A 18 -14.84 8.39 -10.11
N PRO A 19 -14.28 9.07 -9.09
CA PRO A 19 -12.85 9.04 -8.80
C PRO A 19 -12.37 7.63 -8.39
N TYR A 20 -13.23 6.80 -7.79
CA TYR A 20 -12.88 5.43 -7.44
C TYR A 20 -12.67 4.58 -8.69
N VAL A 21 -13.57 4.71 -9.69
CA VAL A 21 -13.41 3.99 -10.97
C VAL A 21 -12.16 4.45 -11.70
N ALA A 22 -11.92 5.76 -11.77
CA ALA A 22 -10.73 6.33 -12.40
C ALA A 22 -9.42 5.82 -11.76
N LEU A 23 -9.39 5.69 -10.43
CA LEU A 23 -8.24 5.14 -9.72
C LEU A 23 -8.02 3.66 -10.02
N ASN A 24 -9.10 2.87 -10.07
CA ASN A 24 -9.02 1.45 -10.38
C ASN A 24 -8.52 1.20 -11.82
N ASP A 25 -8.95 2.00 -12.79
CA ASP A 25 -8.44 1.94 -14.18
C ASP A 25 -6.93 2.20 -14.28
N ILE A 26 -6.35 2.93 -13.32
CA ILE A 26 -4.89 3.11 -13.22
C ILE A 26 -4.26 1.89 -12.52
N CYS A 27 -4.82 1.48 -11.38
CA CYS A 27 -4.26 0.41 -10.56
C CYS A 27 -4.31 -0.97 -11.24
N ILE A 28 -5.22 -1.17 -12.20
CA ILE A 28 -5.36 -2.45 -12.93
C ILE A 28 -4.14 -2.81 -13.78
N HIS A 29 -3.29 -1.83 -14.10
CA HIS A 29 -2.02 -2.06 -14.79
C HIS A 29 -0.92 -2.63 -13.87
N ILE A 30 -1.03 -2.45 -12.55
CA ILE A 30 0.02 -2.79 -11.59
C ILE A 30 0.34 -4.30 -11.56
N PRO A 31 -0.65 -5.22 -11.49
CA PRO A 31 -0.37 -6.65 -11.46
C PRO A 31 0.51 -7.13 -12.63
N ARG A 32 0.30 -6.57 -13.84
CA ARG A 32 1.10 -6.92 -15.03
C ARG A 32 2.54 -6.41 -14.92
N LEU A 33 2.76 -5.23 -14.34
CA LEU A 33 4.11 -4.71 -14.08
C LEU A 33 4.86 -5.59 -13.08
N LEU A 34 4.16 -6.08 -12.05
CA LEU A 34 4.73 -7.01 -11.07
C LEU A 34 5.06 -8.36 -11.73
N GLU A 35 4.17 -8.92 -12.54
CA GLU A 35 4.44 -10.16 -13.29
C GLU A 35 5.65 -10.02 -14.23
N ARG A 36 5.81 -8.86 -14.88
CA ARG A 36 7.01 -8.56 -15.69
C ARG A 36 8.26 -8.46 -14.82
N THR A 37 8.16 -7.94 -13.61
CA THR A 37 9.27 -7.88 -12.66
C THR A 37 9.78 -9.27 -12.31
N ASP A 38 8.87 -10.23 -12.07
CA ASP A 38 9.23 -11.61 -11.77
C ASP A 38 9.94 -12.30 -12.95
N LYS A 39 9.62 -11.92 -14.18
CA LYS A 39 10.25 -12.46 -15.41
C LYS A 39 11.67 -11.96 -15.60
N ILE A 40 11.94 -10.68 -15.32
CA ILE A 40 13.27 -10.08 -15.48
C ILE A 40 14.24 -10.41 -14.34
N ALA A 41 13.74 -10.95 -13.22
CA ALA A 41 14.57 -11.45 -12.12
C ALA A 41 15.43 -12.67 -12.49
N ARG A 42 15.34 -13.17 -13.72
CA ARG A 42 16.11 -14.32 -14.24
C ARG A 42 17.49 -13.86 -14.76
N PRO A 43 18.55 -14.64 -14.54
CA PRO A 43 19.87 -14.32 -15.08
C PRO A 43 19.84 -14.15 -16.61
N GLY A 44 20.47 -13.09 -17.13
CA GLY A 44 20.63 -12.86 -18.57
C GLY A 44 19.53 -12.03 -19.25
N CYS A 45 18.61 -11.41 -18.49
CA CYS A 45 17.64 -10.47 -19.06
C CYS A 45 18.34 -9.24 -19.69
N PRO A 46 17.98 -8.83 -20.91
CA PRO A 46 18.53 -7.64 -21.54
C PRO A 46 18.24 -6.36 -20.75
N GLN A 47 19.22 -5.46 -20.67
CA GLN A 47 19.06 -4.17 -19.98
C GLN A 47 17.89 -3.33 -20.54
N GLU A 48 17.63 -3.44 -21.85
CA GLU A 48 16.52 -2.76 -22.53
C GLU A 48 15.14 -3.17 -21.98
N GLU A 49 14.94 -4.45 -21.64
CA GLU A 49 13.68 -4.93 -21.05
C GLU A 49 13.46 -4.35 -19.65
N ILE A 50 14.54 -4.23 -18.87
CA ILE A 50 14.54 -3.63 -17.53
C ILE A 50 14.21 -2.14 -17.62
N ASP A 51 14.86 -1.42 -18.54
CA ASP A 51 14.62 0.00 -18.73
C ASP A 51 13.18 0.27 -19.19
N THR A 52 12.67 -0.53 -20.13
CA THR A 52 11.26 -0.45 -20.56
C THR A 52 10.29 -0.68 -19.41
N LEU A 53 10.56 -1.65 -18.52
CA LEU A 53 9.70 -1.91 -17.37
C LEU A 53 9.71 -0.75 -16.37
N ILE A 54 10.88 -0.14 -16.12
CA ILE A 54 11.00 1.05 -15.27
C ILE A 54 10.19 2.20 -15.86
N GLU A 55 10.32 2.45 -17.17
CA GLU A 55 9.56 3.50 -17.86
C GLU A 55 8.05 3.28 -17.78
N ASP A 56 7.59 2.06 -18.02
CA ASP A 56 6.16 1.71 -17.92
C ASP A 56 5.64 1.88 -16.49
N SER A 57 6.43 1.51 -15.49
CA SER A 57 6.10 1.74 -14.08
C SER A 57 5.99 3.23 -13.76
N GLN A 58 6.90 4.05 -14.30
CA GLN A 58 6.85 5.49 -14.14
C GLN A 58 5.64 6.12 -14.83
N ARG A 59 5.25 5.63 -16.01
CA ARG A 59 4.03 6.10 -16.71
C ARG A 59 2.77 5.85 -15.89
N VAL A 60 2.64 4.66 -15.29
CA VAL A 60 1.50 4.34 -14.41
C VAL A 60 1.54 5.22 -13.15
N ALA A 61 2.71 5.44 -12.56
CA ALA A 61 2.88 6.31 -11.41
C ALA A 61 2.48 7.77 -11.71
N ASN A 62 2.89 8.31 -12.86
CA ASN A 62 2.53 9.66 -13.28
C ASN A 62 1.02 9.83 -13.43
N ARG A 63 0.34 8.85 -14.04
CA ARG A 63 -1.13 8.85 -14.11
C ARG A 63 -1.78 8.86 -12.72
N ALA A 64 -1.22 8.10 -11.77
CA ALA A 64 -1.71 8.12 -10.39
C ALA A 64 -1.46 9.47 -9.69
N PHE A 65 -0.32 10.12 -9.93
CA PHE A 65 -0.04 11.47 -9.42
C PHE A 65 -0.99 12.52 -9.99
N GLU A 66 -1.25 12.47 -11.29
CA GLU A 66 -2.23 13.33 -11.96
C GLU A 66 -3.64 13.12 -11.42
N TRP A 67 -4.02 11.85 -11.20
CA TRP A 67 -5.28 11.49 -10.56
C TRP A 67 -5.38 12.10 -9.16
N LEU A 68 -4.35 11.95 -8.31
CA LEU A 68 -4.38 12.49 -6.94
C LEU A 68 -4.48 14.02 -6.97
N SER A 69 -3.68 14.67 -7.82
CA SER A 69 -3.72 16.12 -8.00
C SER A 69 -5.10 16.62 -8.44
N THR A 70 -5.81 15.84 -9.26
CA THR A 70 -7.18 16.17 -9.69
C THR A 70 -8.18 15.93 -8.56
N PHE A 71 -8.04 14.81 -7.84
CA PHE A 71 -8.88 14.43 -6.71
C PHE A 71 -8.83 15.47 -5.58
N GLU A 72 -7.62 16.00 -5.33
CA GLU A 72 -7.31 17.03 -4.33
C GLU A 72 -7.27 18.45 -4.90
N ARG A 73 -7.87 18.70 -6.08
CA ARG A 73 -7.85 20.04 -6.70
C ARG A 73 -8.36 21.16 -5.79
N ASN A 74 -9.27 20.83 -4.86
CA ASN A 74 -9.83 21.76 -3.88
C ASN A 74 -9.27 21.55 -2.46
N GLY A 75 -8.09 20.93 -2.36
CA GLY A 75 -7.49 20.50 -1.10
C GLY A 75 -7.71 19.02 -0.79
N PRO A 76 -7.04 18.51 0.27
CA PRO A 76 -7.21 17.14 0.73
C PRO A 76 -8.66 16.89 1.15
N ARG A 77 -9.15 15.65 0.97
CA ARG A 77 -10.52 15.26 1.35
C ARG A 77 -10.60 14.72 2.78
N TYR A 78 -9.74 15.25 3.64
CA TYR A 78 -9.65 14.91 5.05
C TYR A 78 -9.12 16.09 5.85
N ASP A 79 -9.44 16.08 7.13
CA ASP A 79 -8.81 16.93 8.14
C ASP A 79 -7.85 16.09 8.98
N MET A 80 -6.78 16.71 9.47
CA MET A 80 -5.91 16.07 10.46
C MET A 80 -6.46 16.31 11.86
N VAL A 81 -6.72 15.24 12.60
CA VAL A 81 -7.29 15.31 13.95
C VAL A 81 -6.49 14.44 14.92
N ASP A 82 -6.64 14.72 16.21
CA ASP A 82 -6.06 13.89 17.28
C ASP A 82 -6.65 12.47 17.22
N ILE A 83 -5.81 11.45 17.34
CA ILE A 83 -6.26 10.04 17.35
C ILE A 83 -7.31 9.73 18.43
N ALA A 84 -7.27 10.44 19.56
CA ALA A 84 -8.26 10.33 20.63
C ALA A 84 -9.66 10.79 20.22
N SER A 85 -9.80 11.56 19.14
CA SER A 85 -11.10 11.94 18.60
C SER A 85 -11.77 10.84 17.78
N MET A 86 -11.10 9.71 17.52
CA MET A 86 -11.70 8.56 16.83
C MET A 86 -12.32 7.59 17.82
N GLU A 87 -13.64 7.58 17.81
CA GLU A 87 -14.45 6.67 18.61
C GLU A 87 -13.99 5.21 18.51
N GLY A 88 -13.67 4.63 19.66
CA GLY A 88 -13.32 3.21 19.82
C GLY A 88 -11.93 2.82 19.32
N PHE A 89 -11.13 3.72 18.74
CA PHE A 89 -9.82 3.34 18.21
C PHE A 89 -8.79 3.07 19.33
N LEU A 90 -8.77 3.89 20.39
CA LEU A 90 -7.82 3.70 21.49
C LEU A 90 -8.08 2.42 22.29
N ASP A 91 -9.30 1.88 22.24
CA ASP A 91 -9.64 0.57 22.80
C ASP A 91 -9.01 -0.59 21.99
N ILE A 92 -8.78 -0.38 20.68
CA ILE A 92 -8.09 -1.30 19.78
C ILE A 92 -6.57 -1.17 19.97
N CYS A 93 -6.06 0.06 19.96
CA CYS A 93 -4.65 0.35 20.10
C CYS A 93 -4.44 1.69 20.82
N ALA A 94 -4.00 1.62 22.08
CA ALA A 94 -3.67 2.81 22.87
C ALA A 94 -2.39 3.55 22.42
N ASP A 95 -1.58 2.93 21.55
CA ASP A 95 -0.29 3.49 21.15
C ASP A 95 -0.50 4.58 20.07
N ARG A 96 -0.05 5.80 20.37
CA ARG A 96 -0.19 6.98 19.51
C ARG A 96 0.97 7.13 18.51
N VAL A 97 1.37 6.03 17.87
CA VAL A 97 2.51 6.01 16.92
C VAL A 97 2.24 6.90 15.70
N PHE A 98 1.02 6.84 15.18
CA PHE A 98 0.57 7.67 14.06
C PHE A 98 -0.47 8.68 14.55
N ASP A 99 -0.03 9.90 14.81
CA ASP A 99 -0.84 11.01 15.29
C ASP A 99 -0.23 12.32 14.75
N PRO A 100 -0.99 13.28 14.19
CA PRO A 100 -2.43 13.26 13.92
C PRO A 100 -2.84 12.22 12.87
N ILE A 101 -4.13 11.91 12.81
CA ILE A 101 -4.71 10.94 11.87
C ILE A 101 -5.69 11.63 10.93
N PHE A 102 -6.14 10.91 9.90
CA PHE A 102 -7.04 11.49 8.90
C PHE A 102 -8.50 11.28 9.29
N TYR A 103 -9.24 12.38 9.39
CA TYR A 103 -10.70 12.40 9.41
C TYR A 103 -11.22 12.70 8.02
N PHE A 104 -11.62 11.69 7.26
CA PHE A 104 -12.10 11.90 5.89
C PHE A 104 -13.46 12.59 5.86
N HIS A 105 -13.66 13.48 4.89
CA HIS A 105 -14.94 14.19 4.72
C HIS A 105 -16.08 13.25 4.31
N TYR A 106 -15.76 12.12 3.69
CA TYR A 106 -16.70 11.05 3.34
C TYR A 106 -15.97 9.71 3.19
N PHE A 107 -16.70 8.60 3.37
CA PHE A 107 -16.14 7.24 3.34
C PHE A 107 -15.39 6.92 2.04
N GLY A 108 -15.97 7.26 0.89
CA GLY A 108 -15.36 7.04 -0.42
C GLY A 108 -13.98 7.70 -0.59
N ALA A 109 -13.74 8.85 0.06
CA ALA A 109 -12.42 9.48 0.04
C ALA A 109 -11.39 8.60 0.76
N GLY A 110 -11.71 8.14 1.97
CA GLY A 110 -10.82 7.27 2.74
C GLY A 110 -10.42 6.01 1.98
N ILE A 111 -11.38 5.38 1.29
CA ILE A 111 -11.10 4.22 0.42
C ILE A 111 -10.20 4.58 -0.76
N CYS A 112 -10.44 5.71 -1.43
CA CYS A 112 -9.58 6.15 -2.53
C CYS A 112 -8.14 6.43 -2.07
N TYR A 113 -7.95 7.09 -0.92
CA TYR A 113 -6.61 7.28 -0.36
C TYR A 113 -5.93 5.96 0.01
N LEU A 114 -6.65 5.03 0.63
CA LEU A 114 -6.09 3.73 0.99
C LEU A 114 -5.65 2.93 -0.25
N ILE A 115 -6.48 2.88 -1.29
CA ILE A 115 -6.13 2.22 -2.56
C ILE A 115 -4.94 2.91 -3.22
N TYR A 116 -4.98 4.24 -3.32
CA TYR A 116 -3.89 5.02 -3.91
C TYR A 116 -2.56 4.74 -3.19
N ASN A 117 -2.52 4.91 -1.87
CA ASN A 117 -1.29 4.77 -1.11
C ASN A 117 -0.78 3.32 -1.12
N MET A 118 -1.67 2.32 -1.02
CA MET A 118 -1.28 0.90 -1.10
C MET A 118 -0.71 0.56 -2.48
N SER A 119 -1.42 0.92 -3.54
CA SER A 119 -1.01 0.68 -4.93
C SER A 119 0.33 1.35 -5.24
N MET A 120 0.49 2.60 -4.83
CA MET A 120 1.74 3.34 -5.01
C MET A 120 2.86 2.74 -4.18
N LEU A 121 2.65 2.39 -2.90
CA LEU A 121 3.67 1.75 -2.07
C LEU A 121 4.19 0.45 -2.69
N ILE A 122 3.31 -0.42 -3.19
CA ILE A 122 3.68 -1.67 -3.84
C ILE A 122 4.46 -1.41 -5.13
N MET A 123 3.87 -0.63 -6.05
CA MET A 123 4.45 -0.40 -7.37
C MET A 123 5.78 0.34 -7.27
N GLN A 124 5.80 1.46 -6.55
CA GLN A 124 7.00 2.30 -6.38
C GLN A 124 8.07 1.57 -5.55
N GLY A 125 7.69 0.77 -4.55
CA GLY A 125 8.63 -0.06 -3.81
C GLY A 125 9.30 -1.09 -4.71
N ASN A 126 8.55 -1.70 -5.63
CA ASN A 126 9.07 -2.61 -6.62
C ASN A 126 9.97 -1.90 -7.66
N THR A 127 9.55 -0.75 -8.18
CA THR A 127 10.39 0.07 -9.08
C THR A 127 11.69 0.50 -8.41
N PHE A 128 11.64 0.90 -7.15
CA PHE A 128 12.85 1.25 -6.39
C PHE A 128 13.80 0.06 -6.23
N LYS A 129 13.27 -1.13 -5.95
CA LYS A 129 14.07 -2.36 -5.89
C LYS A 129 14.79 -2.62 -7.22
N LEU A 130 14.08 -2.50 -8.34
CA LEU A 130 14.66 -2.64 -9.68
C LEU A 130 15.75 -1.61 -9.96
N LEU A 131 15.49 -0.34 -9.64
CA LEU A 131 16.47 0.73 -9.79
C LEU A 131 17.73 0.47 -8.97
N ARG A 132 17.61 -0.03 -7.73
CA ARG A 132 18.75 -0.38 -6.90
C ARG A 132 19.56 -1.57 -7.41
N GLN A 133 18.92 -2.50 -8.11
CA GLN A 133 19.57 -3.70 -8.64
C GLN A 133 20.29 -3.44 -9.97
N HIS A 134 19.74 -2.56 -10.81
CA HIS A 134 20.19 -2.37 -12.18
C HIS A 134 20.78 -0.98 -12.47
N ARG A 135 20.70 -0.04 -11.54
CA ARG A 135 21.28 1.30 -11.68
C ARG A 135 22.06 1.70 -10.41
N GLN A 136 23.01 2.60 -10.58
CA GLN A 136 23.63 3.27 -9.45
C GLN A 136 22.82 4.52 -9.10
N LEU A 137 22.14 4.47 -7.96
CA LEU A 137 21.43 5.61 -7.40
C LEU A 137 22.37 6.40 -6.49
N ASP A 138 22.34 7.72 -6.60
CA ASP A 138 23.04 8.58 -5.65
C ASP A 138 22.31 8.62 -4.29
N ILE A 139 23.00 9.13 -3.27
CA ILE A 139 22.47 9.21 -1.89
C ILE A 139 21.19 10.06 -1.82
N LYS A 140 21.10 11.13 -2.63
CA LYS A 140 19.94 12.03 -2.64
C LYS A 140 18.72 11.30 -3.20
N GLN A 141 18.89 10.53 -4.28
CA GLN A 141 17.86 9.70 -4.87
C GLN A 141 17.38 8.64 -3.88
N LEU A 142 18.30 7.95 -3.20
CA LEU A 142 17.95 6.97 -2.16
C LEU A 142 17.09 7.59 -1.06
N TYR A 143 17.46 8.79 -0.58
CA TYR A 143 16.68 9.52 0.43
C TYR A 143 15.29 9.95 -0.09
N MET A 144 15.20 10.42 -1.33
CA MET A 144 13.93 10.81 -1.93
C MET A 144 12.98 9.61 -2.05
N TRP A 145 13.47 8.46 -2.50
CA TRP A 145 12.70 7.21 -2.55
C TRP A 145 12.25 6.76 -1.16
N ASP A 146 13.14 6.76 -0.17
CA ASP A 146 12.79 6.37 1.19
C ASP A 146 11.69 7.26 1.77
N ARG A 147 11.81 8.59 1.61
CA ARG A 147 10.81 9.55 2.06
C ARG A 147 9.47 9.33 1.37
N GLN A 148 9.46 9.11 0.06
CA GLN A 148 8.24 8.90 -0.71
C GLN A 148 7.53 7.60 -0.29
N LEU A 149 8.25 6.49 -0.19
CA LEU A 149 7.67 5.22 0.23
C LEU A 149 7.15 5.27 1.67
N SER A 150 7.90 5.93 2.57
CA SER A 150 7.46 6.16 3.95
C SER A 150 6.17 6.97 3.98
N SER A 151 6.05 7.99 3.14
CA SER A 151 4.85 8.83 3.10
C SER A 151 3.59 8.04 2.71
N TYR A 152 3.69 7.04 1.83
CA TYR A 152 2.57 6.16 1.50
C TYR A 152 2.21 5.26 2.68
N ALA A 153 3.20 4.65 3.32
CA ALA A 153 2.99 3.79 4.49
C ALA A 153 2.38 4.57 5.68
N ASP A 154 2.90 5.76 5.96
CA ASP A 154 2.37 6.70 6.96
C ASP A 154 0.92 7.06 6.66
N SER A 155 0.64 7.42 5.39
CA SER A 155 -0.70 7.81 4.97
C SER A 155 -1.70 6.66 5.14
N ILE A 156 -1.29 5.42 4.84
CA ILE A 156 -2.11 4.23 5.13
C ILE A 156 -2.40 4.14 6.64
N CYS A 157 -1.37 4.20 7.48
CA CYS A 157 -1.53 4.03 8.92
C CYS A 157 -2.40 5.13 9.54
N ARG A 158 -2.25 6.37 9.10
CA ARG A 158 -3.08 7.52 9.52
C ARG A 158 -4.53 7.44 9.01
N SER A 159 -4.79 6.66 7.95
CA SER A 159 -6.14 6.45 7.40
C SER A 159 -6.95 5.37 8.15
N VAL A 160 -6.27 4.43 8.80
CA VAL A 160 -6.90 3.24 9.40
C VAL A 160 -7.86 3.58 10.55
N PRO A 161 -7.51 4.47 11.51
CA PRO A 161 -8.40 4.77 12.64
C PRO A 161 -9.81 5.21 12.25
N TYR A 162 -9.93 6.06 11.21
CA TYR A 162 -11.23 6.50 10.70
C TYR A 162 -12.12 5.33 10.24
N ASN A 163 -11.51 4.31 9.64
CA ASN A 163 -12.18 3.14 9.08
C ASN A 163 -12.46 2.04 10.12
N CYS A 164 -11.84 2.13 11.30
CA CYS A 164 -12.10 1.24 12.43
C CYS A 164 -13.33 1.65 13.24
N ARG A 165 -13.86 2.86 13.05
CA ARG A 165 -15.01 3.38 13.79
C ARG A 165 -16.24 2.47 13.65
N PRO A 166 -17.06 2.31 14.69
CA PRO A 166 -18.27 1.48 14.61
C PRO A 166 -19.21 1.89 13.47
N VAL A 167 -19.38 3.20 13.25
CA VAL A 167 -20.30 3.77 12.25
C VAL A 167 -19.94 3.42 10.80
N THR A 168 -18.67 3.12 10.51
CA THR A 168 -18.23 2.79 9.14
C THR A 168 -18.47 1.34 8.75
N GLY A 169 -18.92 0.50 9.70
CA GLY A 169 -19.32 -0.88 9.47
C GLY A 169 -18.17 -1.82 9.07
N TYR A 170 -18.54 -3.05 8.69
CA TYR A 170 -17.58 -4.11 8.37
C TYR A 170 -16.73 -3.82 7.12
N THR A 171 -17.34 -3.26 6.08
CA THR A 171 -16.68 -2.99 4.79
C THR A 171 -15.48 -2.05 4.94
N ALA A 172 -15.59 -1.05 5.83
CA ALA A 172 -14.49 -0.13 6.13
C ALA A 172 -13.30 -0.81 6.82
N LYS A 173 -13.60 -1.72 7.76
CA LYS A 173 -12.59 -2.54 8.43
C LYS A 173 -11.86 -3.40 7.42
N PHE A 174 -12.58 -4.18 6.61
CA PHE A 174 -11.95 -5.02 5.59
C PHE A 174 -11.12 -4.21 4.58
N GLY A 175 -11.65 -3.08 4.10
CA GLY A 175 -10.99 -2.22 3.13
C GLY A 175 -9.72 -1.51 3.64
N SER A 176 -9.57 -1.36 4.96
CA SER A 176 -8.40 -0.71 5.57
C SER A 176 -7.33 -1.68 6.08
N LEU A 177 -7.69 -2.92 6.40
CA LEU A 177 -6.76 -3.90 6.94
C LEU A 177 -5.77 -4.45 5.91
N THR A 178 -6.16 -4.64 4.66
CA THR A 178 -5.22 -5.08 3.61
C THR A 178 -4.13 -4.04 3.36
N PRO A 179 -4.45 -2.75 3.13
CA PRO A 179 -3.43 -1.70 3.08
C PRO A 179 -2.52 -1.66 4.32
N LEU A 180 -3.10 -1.83 5.52
CA LEU A 180 -2.32 -1.83 6.76
C LEU A 180 -1.26 -2.93 6.80
N MET A 181 -1.58 -4.13 6.31
CA MET A 181 -0.61 -5.22 6.23
C MET A 181 0.49 -4.97 5.20
N VAL A 182 0.19 -4.26 4.10
CA VAL A 182 1.19 -3.80 3.14
C VAL A 182 2.13 -2.78 3.80
N ALA A 183 1.60 -1.81 4.54
CA ALA A 183 2.40 -0.83 5.30
C ALA A 183 3.27 -1.51 6.37
N ARG A 184 2.71 -2.49 7.11
CA ARG A 184 3.48 -3.31 8.05
C ARG A 184 4.67 -3.97 7.35
N LYS A 185 4.44 -4.62 6.21
CA LYS A 185 5.51 -5.31 5.49
C LYS A 185 6.61 -4.36 5.05
N TYR A 186 6.24 -3.15 4.62
CA TYR A 186 7.20 -2.09 4.32
C TYR A 186 8.05 -1.73 5.55
N TYR A 187 7.43 -1.50 6.72
CA TYR A 187 8.15 -1.17 7.94
C TYR A 187 9.07 -2.29 8.44
N GLU A 188 8.64 -3.56 8.32
CA GLU A 188 9.50 -4.72 8.59
C GLU A 188 10.75 -4.72 7.70
N MET A 189 10.59 -4.48 6.39
CA MET A 189 11.70 -4.41 5.44
C MET A 189 12.63 -3.22 5.69
N LYS A 190 12.08 -2.11 6.20
CA LYS A 190 12.84 -0.91 6.59
C LYS A 190 13.54 -1.07 7.95
N GLY A 191 13.15 -2.03 8.77
CA GLY A 191 13.63 -2.20 10.15
C GLY A 191 12.93 -1.28 11.16
N ALA A 192 11.80 -0.68 10.79
CA ALA A 192 11.00 0.21 11.62
C ALA A 192 10.05 -0.60 12.54
N GLN A 193 10.62 -1.16 13.61
CA GLN A 193 9.94 -2.16 14.46
C GLN A 193 8.72 -1.60 15.20
N THR A 194 8.78 -0.34 15.64
CA THR A 194 7.68 0.31 16.36
C THR A 194 6.44 0.43 15.49
N GLU A 195 6.60 0.89 14.26
CA GLU A 195 5.56 1.05 13.26
C GLU A 195 5.02 -0.31 12.81
N ALA A 196 5.89 -1.28 12.55
CA ALA A 196 5.47 -2.65 12.20
C ALA A 196 4.64 -3.30 13.32
N ALA A 197 5.08 -3.17 14.58
CA ALA A 197 4.36 -3.68 15.74
C ALA A 197 2.99 -3.00 15.91
N TRP A 198 2.92 -1.68 15.71
CA TRP A 198 1.67 -0.93 15.74
C TRP A 198 0.69 -1.48 14.70
N CYS A 199 1.13 -1.66 13.45
CA CYS A 199 0.28 -2.22 12.40
C CYS A 199 -0.24 -3.62 12.76
N GLY A 200 0.61 -4.47 13.34
CA GLY A 200 0.22 -5.79 13.81
C GLY A 200 -0.84 -5.75 14.92
N LYS A 201 -0.67 -4.88 15.91
CA LYS A 201 -1.62 -4.69 17.02
C LYS A 201 -2.98 -4.21 16.51
N VAL A 202 -2.99 -3.18 15.65
CA VAL A 202 -4.23 -2.66 15.05
C VAL A 202 -4.92 -3.73 14.21
N TYR A 203 -4.19 -4.49 13.39
CA TYR A 203 -4.78 -5.57 12.59
C TYR A 203 -5.48 -6.61 13.48
N MET A 204 -4.81 -7.05 14.55
CA MET A 204 -5.36 -8.08 15.45
C MET A 204 -6.55 -7.60 16.27
N GLY A 205 -6.59 -6.32 16.65
CA GLY A 205 -7.71 -5.74 17.40
C GLY A 205 -8.89 -5.29 16.53
N ALA A 206 -8.65 -4.93 15.27
CA ALA A 206 -9.70 -4.45 14.36
C ALA A 206 -10.30 -5.54 13.45
N ARG A 207 -9.64 -6.69 13.27
CA ARG A 207 -10.17 -7.82 12.49
C ARG A 207 -11.47 -8.36 13.09
N VAL A 208 -12.41 -8.78 12.25
CA VAL A 208 -13.67 -9.38 12.71
C VAL A 208 -13.49 -10.89 12.93
N PRO A 209 -13.60 -11.41 14.16
CA PRO A 209 -13.25 -12.80 14.50
C PRO A 209 -13.95 -13.86 13.66
N GLU A 210 -15.20 -13.63 13.26
CA GLU A 210 -16.05 -14.59 12.54
C GLU A 210 -15.69 -14.75 11.05
N LEU A 211 -14.87 -13.83 10.51
CA LEU A 211 -14.54 -13.78 9.07
C LEU A 211 -13.14 -14.27 8.76
N TYR A 212 -12.33 -14.58 9.79
CA TYR A 212 -11.01 -15.17 9.65
C TYR A 212 -10.99 -16.52 10.41
N GLN A 213 -11.13 -17.64 9.69
CA GLN A 213 -11.00 -18.98 10.29
C GLN A 213 -9.58 -19.18 10.81
N ALA A 214 -9.46 -19.30 12.13
CA ALA A 214 -8.22 -19.35 12.92
C ALA A 214 -7.32 -18.10 12.74
N PRO A 215 -6.56 -17.69 13.77
CA PRO A 215 -5.58 -16.62 13.60
C PRO A 215 -4.54 -17.08 12.58
N ILE A 216 -4.59 -16.53 11.35
CA ILE A 216 -3.48 -16.66 10.41
C ILE A 216 -2.27 -16.09 11.13
N ALA A 217 -1.24 -16.93 11.34
CA ALA A 217 -0.01 -16.50 11.97
C ALA A 217 0.51 -15.28 11.21
N LEU A 218 0.69 -14.17 11.92
CA LEU A 218 1.16 -12.91 11.33
C LEU A 218 2.55 -13.07 10.70
N GLU A 219 3.29 -14.09 11.13
CA GLU A 219 4.59 -14.48 10.57
C GLU A 219 4.56 -15.96 10.13
N PRO A 220 3.96 -16.25 8.96
CA PRO A 220 3.85 -17.64 8.48
C PRO A 220 5.22 -18.28 8.20
N PHE A 221 6.26 -17.46 8.05
CA PHE A 221 7.61 -17.90 7.72
C PHE A 221 8.58 -17.95 8.91
N GLU A 222 8.19 -17.49 10.11
CA GLU A 222 9.08 -17.60 11.29
C GLU A 222 9.34 -19.06 11.67
N GLU A 223 8.32 -19.92 11.55
CA GLU A 223 8.50 -21.37 11.74
C GLU A 223 9.42 -21.98 10.68
N VAL A 224 9.31 -21.54 9.42
CA VAL A 224 10.20 -21.99 8.34
C VAL A 224 11.63 -21.50 8.57
N LYS A 225 11.80 -20.24 9.00
CA LYS A 225 13.11 -19.63 9.29
C LYS A 225 13.81 -20.33 10.44
N LYS A 226 13.08 -20.71 11.50
CA LYS A 226 13.56 -21.57 12.59
C LYS A 226 13.93 -22.97 12.13
N THR A 227 13.21 -23.52 11.14
CA THR A 227 13.47 -24.87 10.59
C THR A 227 14.70 -24.91 9.67
N VAL A 228 15.00 -23.78 9.00
CA VAL A 228 16.14 -23.66 8.07
C VAL A 228 17.43 -23.19 8.78
N GLN A 229 17.33 -22.38 9.84
CA GLN A 229 18.50 -21.99 10.63
C GLN A 229 19.19 -23.22 11.25
N GLY A 230 20.40 -23.52 10.76
CA GLY A 230 21.25 -24.60 11.28
C GLY A 230 21.11 -25.95 10.59
N ASN A 231 20.32 -26.05 9.51
CA ASN A 231 20.17 -27.30 8.77
C ASN A 231 21.16 -27.39 7.59
N PRO A 232 22.15 -28.30 7.62
CA PRO A 232 23.18 -28.41 6.57
C PRO A 232 22.65 -28.90 5.21
N ARG A 233 21.36 -29.25 5.08
CA ARG A 233 20.71 -29.54 3.79
C ARG A 233 20.34 -28.30 2.99
N PHE A 234 20.27 -27.13 3.60
CA PHE A 234 19.76 -25.89 2.99
C PHE A 234 20.83 -24.78 2.99
N ILE A 235 22.07 -25.15 2.68
CA ILE A 235 23.21 -24.23 2.47
C ILE A 235 23.03 -23.47 1.15
#